data_AF-A0A2V5MQU3-F1
#
_entry.id   AF-A0A2V5MQU3-F1
#
_cell.length_a   1.000
_cell.length_b   1.000
_cell.length_c   1.000
_cell.angle_alpha   90.00
_cell.angle_beta   90.00
_cell.angle_gamma   90.00
#
_symmetry.space_group_name_H-M   'P 1'
#
loop_
_entity.id
_entity.type
_entity.pdbx_description
1 polymer ?
#
loop_
_entity_poly.entity_id
_entity_poly.type
_entity_poly.pdbx_seq_one_letter_code
_entity_poly.pdbx_strand_id
1 'polypeptide(L)'
;MATGYDSLLSSPDGANWTRHTNVTGASEFTGAVFGHSTFVVVGSSGSIAQFAPILTSPDAATWTHRNSTATCCLDDIAYGAGVFVAVGSDESGRFPNPIETSTDGVKWTQRSSGAPGHLFGVAYGNGTFVAVGESGRILQSGFVALPKLEIELVDDTLLISWPASVSDAVLEMTDSVVTAKWVPVPNCPVVVGNENVVTLDATGAAKFFRFSRPGN
;
A
#
# COMPACT_ATOMS: atom_id res chain seq x y z
N MET A 1 3.28 16.07 -7.37
CA MET A 1 2.52 15.63 -8.57
C MET A 1 1.21 16.40 -8.61
N ALA A 2 0.72 16.72 -9.80
CA ALA A 2 -0.60 17.32 -10.00
C ALA A 2 -1.27 16.66 -11.22
N THR A 3 -2.57 16.43 -11.12
CA THR A 3 -3.40 15.75 -12.11
C THR A 3 -4.60 16.62 -12.48
N GLY A 4 -5.15 16.41 -13.68
CA GLY A 4 -6.33 17.09 -14.15
C GLY A 4 -6.67 16.68 -15.59
N TYR A 5 -7.59 17.41 -16.21
CA TYR A 5 -8.07 17.16 -17.57
C TYR A 5 -6.92 17.20 -18.59
N ASP A 6 -6.61 16.07 -19.21
CA ASP A 6 -5.46 15.87 -20.10
C ASP A 6 -4.12 16.42 -19.57
N SER A 7 -3.95 16.48 -18.25
CA SER A 7 -2.77 17.09 -17.64
C SER A 7 -2.20 16.25 -16.52
N LEU A 8 -0.95 15.82 -16.72
CA LEU A 8 -0.12 15.25 -15.69
C LEU A 8 1.11 16.15 -15.53
N LEU A 9 1.33 16.64 -14.31
CA LEU A 9 2.47 17.50 -14.00
C LEU A 9 3.31 16.92 -12.86
N SER A 10 4.63 16.99 -13.03
CA SER A 10 5.59 16.68 -11.97
C SER A 10 6.44 17.89 -11.62
N SER A 11 6.86 17.95 -10.36
CA SER A 11 7.71 19.00 -9.84
C SER A 11 8.60 18.40 -8.75
N PRO A 12 9.92 18.58 -8.82
CA PRO A 12 10.84 18.14 -7.77
C PRO A 12 10.86 19.11 -6.58
N ASP A 13 10.44 20.37 -6.76
CA ASP A 13 10.59 21.47 -5.79
C ASP A 13 9.25 22.07 -5.33
N GLY A 14 8.14 21.67 -5.94
CA GLY A 14 6.81 22.23 -5.71
C GLY A 14 6.59 23.64 -6.30
N ALA A 15 7.61 24.25 -6.89
CA ALA A 15 7.58 25.60 -7.43
C ALA A 15 7.55 25.62 -8.96
N ASN A 16 8.34 24.76 -9.61
CA ASN A 16 8.45 24.64 -11.05
C ASN A 16 7.83 23.33 -11.53
N TRP A 17 6.93 23.41 -12.50
CA TRP A 17 6.12 22.28 -12.93
C TRP A 17 6.37 21.92 -14.40
N THR A 18 6.66 20.64 -14.64
CA THR A 18 6.83 20.07 -15.98
C THR A 18 5.55 19.36 -16.37
N ARG A 19 4.93 19.76 -17.49
CA ARG A 19 3.76 19.09 -18.06
C ARG A 19 4.18 17.93 -18.96
N HIS A 20 3.58 16.76 -18.74
CA HIS A 20 3.76 15.57 -19.56
C HIS A 20 2.68 15.51 -20.64
N THR A 21 3.06 15.72 -21.91
CA THR A 21 2.12 15.74 -23.05
C THR A 21 2.01 14.40 -23.78
N ASN A 22 2.89 13.44 -23.47
CA ASN A 22 2.97 12.17 -24.18
C ASN A 22 2.24 11.03 -23.46
N VAL A 23 1.40 11.36 -22.47
CA VAL A 23 0.59 10.41 -21.73
C VAL A 23 -0.81 10.42 -22.36
N THR A 24 -1.17 9.36 -23.08
CA THR A 24 -2.39 9.27 -23.90
C THR A 24 -3.32 8.18 -23.37
N GLY A 25 -4.63 8.25 -23.64
CA GLY A 25 -5.56 7.16 -23.27
C GLY A 25 -6.33 7.34 -21.95
N ALA A 26 -6.19 8.49 -21.30
CA ALA A 26 -7.08 8.98 -20.25
C ALA A 26 -7.78 10.25 -20.74
N SER A 27 -9.03 10.49 -20.35
CA SER A 27 -9.67 11.81 -20.53
C SER A 27 -9.35 12.74 -19.37
N GLU A 28 -9.14 12.17 -18.18
CA GLU A 28 -8.86 12.93 -16.97
C GLU A 28 -8.02 12.09 -16.01
N PHE A 29 -7.02 12.71 -15.40
CA PHE A 29 -6.33 12.15 -14.25
C PHE A 29 -6.89 12.78 -12.98
N THR A 30 -7.32 11.93 -12.05
CA THR A 30 -8.12 12.34 -10.89
C THR A 30 -7.34 12.22 -9.59
N GLY A 31 -6.47 11.21 -9.48
CA GLY A 31 -5.65 10.96 -8.30
C GLY A 31 -4.22 10.57 -8.63
N ALA A 32 -3.29 10.92 -7.73
CA ALA A 32 -1.89 10.52 -7.82
C ALA A 32 -1.30 10.26 -6.43
N VAL A 33 -0.49 9.21 -6.31
CA VAL A 33 0.20 8.85 -5.08
C VAL A 33 1.62 8.35 -5.36
N PHE A 34 2.51 8.49 -4.39
CA PHE A 34 3.82 7.85 -4.40
C PHE A 34 3.89 6.80 -3.29
N GLY A 35 4.30 5.58 -3.62
CA GLY A 35 4.38 4.45 -2.71
C GLY A 35 5.20 3.33 -3.34
N HIS A 36 5.75 2.41 -2.55
CA HIS A 36 6.54 1.29 -3.09
C HIS A 36 7.63 1.73 -4.12
N SER A 37 8.26 2.89 -3.88
CA SER A 37 9.25 3.50 -4.78
C SER A 37 8.74 3.78 -6.21
N THR A 38 7.44 3.96 -6.39
CA THR A 38 6.81 4.26 -7.69
C THR A 38 5.69 5.30 -7.52
N PHE A 39 5.55 6.16 -8.52
CA PHE A 39 4.39 7.02 -8.70
C PHE A 39 3.28 6.22 -9.35
N VAL A 40 2.06 6.36 -8.84
CA VAL A 40 0.86 5.76 -9.40
C VAL A 40 -0.16 6.87 -9.63
N VAL A 41 -0.75 6.89 -10.82
CA VAL A 41 -1.79 7.85 -11.22
C VAL A 41 -3.01 7.06 -11.67
N VAL A 42 -4.18 7.52 -11.28
CA VAL A 42 -5.48 6.97 -11.66
C VAL A 42 -6.32 8.03 -12.35
N GLY A 43 -7.38 7.60 -13.05
CA GLY A 43 -8.21 8.53 -13.79
C GLY A 43 -9.47 7.91 -14.39
N SER A 44 -10.08 8.69 -15.26
CA SER A 44 -11.22 8.31 -16.09
C SER A 44 -10.85 8.38 -17.57
N SER A 45 -11.53 7.58 -18.39
CA SER A 45 -11.28 7.46 -19.82
C SER A 45 -12.51 7.85 -20.67
N GLY A 46 -13.44 8.60 -20.07
CA GLY A 46 -14.70 9.03 -20.68
C GLY A 46 -15.68 7.89 -20.92
N SER A 47 -16.92 8.19 -21.31
CA SER A 47 -18.03 7.22 -21.39
C SER A 47 -17.85 6.07 -22.40
N ILE A 48 -16.77 6.03 -23.18
CA ILE A 48 -16.52 5.03 -24.23
C ILE A 48 -15.46 3.98 -23.87
N ALA A 49 -14.74 4.15 -22.77
CA ALA A 49 -13.65 3.27 -22.41
C ALA A 49 -14.04 2.27 -21.32
N GLN A 50 -13.65 1.01 -21.52
CA GLN A 50 -14.03 -0.11 -20.65
C GLN A 50 -13.22 -0.18 -19.34
N PHE A 51 -12.13 0.60 -19.22
CA PHE A 51 -11.20 0.52 -18.09
C PHE A 51 -10.69 1.90 -17.70
N ALA A 52 -10.57 2.14 -16.39
CA ALA A 52 -9.87 3.30 -15.85
C ALA A 52 -8.36 3.24 -16.17
N PRO A 53 -7.76 4.35 -16.64
CA PRO A 53 -6.33 4.43 -16.84
C PRO A 53 -5.60 4.39 -15.50
N ILE A 54 -4.70 3.42 -15.34
CA ILE A 54 -3.71 3.39 -14.26
C ILE A 54 -2.34 3.55 -14.90
N LEU A 55 -1.54 4.48 -14.38
CA LEU A 55 -0.18 4.72 -14.84
C LEU A 55 0.80 4.55 -13.70
N THR A 56 1.95 3.96 -13.98
CA THR A 56 3.08 3.90 -13.05
C THR A 56 4.30 4.58 -13.61
N SER A 57 5.08 5.23 -12.75
CA SER A 57 6.37 5.80 -13.12
C SER A 57 7.35 5.69 -11.96
N PRO A 58 8.59 5.20 -12.16
CA PRO A 58 9.60 5.22 -11.11
C PRO A 58 10.22 6.62 -10.91
N ASP A 59 10.11 7.51 -11.90
CA ASP A 59 10.87 8.77 -11.97
C ASP A 59 9.99 10.03 -12.19
N ALA A 60 8.67 9.86 -12.27
CA ALA A 60 7.70 10.89 -12.65
C ALA A 60 8.01 11.60 -13.98
N ALA A 61 8.75 10.95 -14.88
CA ALA A 61 9.10 11.41 -16.22
C ALA A 61 8.67 10.44 -17.31
N THR A 62 8.84 9.14 -17.07
CA THR A 62 8.44 8.06 -17.98
C THR A 62 7.27 7.28 -17.39
N TRP A 63 6.19 7.17 -18.16
CA TRP A 63 4.92 6.60 -17.69
C TRP A 63 4.59 5.31 -18.42
N THR A 64 4.22 4.29 -17.65
CA THR A 64 3.78 2.99 -18.18
C THR A 64 2.31 2.77 -17.89
N HIS A 65 1.53 2.42 -18.91
CA HIS A 65 0.13 2.02 -18.77
C HIS A 65 0.00 0.68 -18.06
N ARG A 66 -0.92 0.62 -17.10
CA ARG A 66 -1.33 -0.60 -16.40
C ARG A 66 -2.80 -0.87 -16.67
N ASN A 67 -3.16 -2.14 -16.74
CA ASN A 67 -4.55 -2.56 -16.93
C ASN A 67 -5.24 -2.55 -15.56
N SER A 68 -6.33 -1.78 -15.43
CA SER A 68 -7.33 -2.00 -14.38
C SER A 68 -8.05 -3.33 -14.66
N THR A 69 -8.46 -4.02 -13.60
CA THR A 69 -9.10 -5.33 -13.76
C THR A 69 -10.61 -5.29 -13.86
N ALA A 70 -11.33 -4.25 -13.36
CA ALA A 70 -12.78 -4.19 -13.57
C ALA A 70 -13.53 -2.91 -13.13
N THR A 71 -12.95 -1.71 -13.22
CA THR A 71 -13.69 -0.46 -12.99
C THR A 71 -13.58 0.52 -14.16
N CYS A 72 -14.70 1.14 -14.54
CA CYS A 72 -14.64 2.42 -15.23
C CYS A 72 -14.57 3.53 -14.18
N CYS A 73 -13.67 4.48 -14.42
CA CYS A 73 -13.44 5.68 -13.62
C CYS A 73 -12.96 5.40 -12.19
N LEU A 74 -11.67 5.66 -11.97
CA LEU A 74 -11.09 5.79 -10.64
C LEU A 74 -11.01 7.29 -10.32
N ASP A 75 -11.50 7.69 -9.15
CA ASP A 75 -11.60 9.09 -8.73
C ASP A 75 -10.47 9.48 -7.76
N ASP A 76 -9.98 8.54 -6.96
CA ASP A 76 -8.91 8.82 -6.01
C ASP A 76 -8.07 7.58 -5.69
N ILE A 77 -6.86 7.80 -5.17
CA ILE A 77 -5.92 6.75 -4.80
C ILE A 77 -5.11 7.14 -3.55
N ALA A 78 -4.99 6.19 -2.62
CA ALA A 78 -4.13 6.30 -1.44
C ALA A 78 -3.13 5.14 -1.38
N TYR A 79 -2.01 5.38 -0.70
CA TYR A 79 -1.01 4.37 -0.38
C TYR A 79 -0.75 4.34 1.12
N GLY A 80 -0.76 3.13 1.69
CA GLY A 80 -0.56 2.90 3.10
C GLY A 80 -0.36 1.43 3.42
N ALA A 81 0.39 1.12 4.46
CA ALA A 81 0.69 -0.27 4.88
C ALA A 81 1.17 -1.20 3.75
N GLY A 82 1.89 -0.68 2.75
CA GLY A 82 2.39 -1.47 1.63
C GLY A 82 1.38 -1.72 0.52
N VAL A 83 0.18 -1.12 0.58
CA VAL A 83 -0.92 -1.35 -0.36
C VAL A 83 -1.38 -0.03 -0.97
N PHE A 84 -1.56 -0.02 -2.28
CA PHE A 84 -2.31 0.99 -3.01
C PHE A 84 -3.80 0.64 -2.97
N VAL A 85 -4.63 1.62 -2.69
CA VAL A 85 -6.09 1.51 -2.72
C VAL A 85 -6.61 2.62 -3.62
N ALA A 86 -7.21 2.23 -4.74
CA ALA A 86 -7.89 3.15 -5.65
C ALA A 86 -9.40 2.99 -5.48
N VAL A 87 -10.11 4.11 -5.49
CA VAL A 87 -11.58 4.14 -5.40
C VAL A 87 -12.17 4.86 -6.59
N GLY A 88 -13.41 4.55 -6.93
CA GLY A 88 -14.12 5.29 -7.97
C GLY A 88 -15.56 4.89 -8.16
N SER A 89 -16.00 4.91 -9.41
CA SER A 89 -17.40 4.73 -9.77
C SER A 89 -17.80 3.26 -9.92
N ASP A 90 -19.06 2.97 -9.64
CA ASP A 90 -19.72 1.72 -9.98
C ASP A 90 -20.73 1.91 -11.14
N GLU A 91 -20.49 2.92 -11.99
CA GLU A 91 -21.44 3.44 -12.97
C GLU A 91 -22.20 2.32 -13.71
N SER A 92 -23.52 2.44 -13.72
CA SER A 92 -24.51 1.53 -14.33
C SER A 92 -24.71 0.15 -13.69
N GLY A 93 -24.09 -0.14 -12.53
CA GLY A 93 -24.16 -1.47 -11.93
C GLY A 93 -23.43 -2.56 -12.75
N ARG A 94 -22.71 -2.15 -13.81
CA ARG A 94 -21.80 -3.02 -14.59
C ARG A 94 -20.57 -3.43 -13.79
N PHE A 95 -20.12 -2.56 -12.91
CA PHE A 95 -18.89 -2.73 -12.13
C PHE A 95 -19.24 -2.61 -10.65
N PRO A 96 -19.65 -3.71 -10.00
CA PRO A 96 -20.27 -3.66 -8.67
C PRO A 96 -19.32 -3.26 -7.53
N ASN A 97 -18.06 -2.96 -7.84
CA ASN A 97 -16.98 -2.82 -6.87
C ASN A 97 -16.19 -1.54 -7.15
N PRO A 98 -16.44 -0.46 -6.40
CA PRO A 98 -15.76 0.83 -6.57
C PRO A 98 -14.34 0.84 -5.97
N ILE A 99 -13.74 -0.31 -5.66
CA ILE A 99 -12.45 -0.42 -4.96
C ILE A 99 -11.53 -1.40 -5.68
N GLU A 100 -10.32 -0.95 -6.00
CA GLU A 100 -9.22 -1.81 -6.46
C GLU A 100 -7.99 -1.66 -5.56
N THR A 101 -7.25 -2.75 -5.38
CA THR A 101 -6.05 -2.79 -4.52
C THR A 101 -4.87 -3.42 -5.23
N SER A 102 -3.66 -2.94 -4.91
CA SER A 102 -2.42 -3.47 -5.45
C SER A 102 -1.29 -3.34 -4.42
N THR A 103 -0.36 -4.29 -4.37
CA THR A 103 0.87 -4.19 -3.55
C THR A 103 2.06 -3.67 -4.34
N ASP A 104 1.98 -3.65 -5.68
CA ASP A 104 3.08 -3.32 -6.58
C ASP A 104 2.75 -2.18 -7.56
N GLY A 105 1.50 -1.70 -7.59
CA GLY A 105 1.00 -0.69 -8.53
C GLY A 105 0.79 -1.22 -9.95
N VAL A 106 1.07 -2.49 -10.21
CA VAL A 106 1.04 -3.12 -11.53
C VAL A 106 -0.12 -4.10 -11.65
N LYS A 107 -0.31 -4.98 -10.67
CA LYS A 107 -1.39 -5.96 -10.62
C LYS A 107 -2.46 -5.48 -9.66
N TRP A 108 -3.67 -5.31 -10.18
CA TRP A 108 -4.80 -4.76 -9.44
C TRP A 108 -5.87 -5.82 -9.21
N THR A 109 -6.36 -5.87 -7.97
CA THR A 109 -7.42 -6.79 -7.53
C THR A 109 -8.64 -5.99 -7.10
N GLN A 110 -9.78 -6.23 -7.72
CA GLN A 110 -11.06 -5.69 -7.26
C GLN A 110 -11.42 -6.18 -5.85
N ARG A 111 -12.00 -5.30 -5.06
CA ARG A 111 -12.50 -5.59 -3.72
C ARG A 111 -13.97 -5.26 -3.62
N SER A 112 -14.74 -6.18 -3.05
CA SER A 112 -16.11 -5.87 -2.67
C SER A 112 -16.11 -4.88 -1.52
N SER A 113 -16.85 -3.79 -1.69
CA SER A 113 -17.10 -2.81 -0.64
C SER A 113 -18.17 -3.28 0.35
N GLY A 114 -18.94 -4.33 0.03
CA GLY A 114 -20.15 -4.74 0.76
C GLY A 114 -21.31 -3.73 0.67
N ALA A 115 -21.09 -2.59 0.02
CA ALA A 115 -22.04 -1.51 -0.15
C ALA A 115 -21.80 -0.88 -1.53
N PRO A 116 -22.61 -1.21 -2.55
CA PRO A 116 -22.46 -0.64 -3.89
C PRO A 116 -22.71 0.88 -3.87
N GLY A 117 -22.14 1.58 -4.84
CA GLY A 117 -22.26 3.01 -5.08
C GLY A 117 -20.91 3.73 -5.09
N HIS A 118 -20.88 4.85 -5.81
CA HIS A 118 -19.68 5.65 -6.12
C HIS A 118 -18.94 6.13 -4.86
N LEU A 119 -17.61 5.98 -4.87
CA LEU A 119 -16.67 6.51 -3.90
C LEU A 119 -15.80 7.61 -4.54
N PHE A 120 -15.71 8.77 -3.91
CA PHE A 120 -15.03 9.95 -4.45
C PHE A 120 -13.63 10.17 -3.88
N GLY A 121 -13.34 9.59 -2.72
CA GLY A 121 -12.09 9.87 -2.02
C GLY A 121 -11.67 8.74 -1.11
N VAL A 122 -10.37 8.60 -0.93
CA VAL A 122 -9.77 7.60 -0.03
C VAL A 122 -8.54 8.17 0.67
N ALA A 123 -8.42 7.89 1.97
CA ALA A 123 -7.26 8.26 2.75
C ALA A 123 -6.80 7.09 3.62
N TYR A 124 -5.49 7.00 3.83
CA TYR A 124 -4.90 6.07 4.79
C TYR A 124 -4.46 6.82 6.04
N GLY A 125 -4.82 6.29 7.21
CA GLY A 125 -4.40 6.83 8.50
C GLY A 125 -4.63 5.83 9.62
N ASN A 126 -3.79 5.88 10.66
CA ASN A 126 -3.92 5.02 11.84
C ASN A 126 -4.10 3.52 11.52
N GLY A 127 -3.38 3.00 10.52
CA GLY A 127 -3.45 1.57 10.17
C GLY A 127 -4.69 1.17 9.37
N THR A 128 -5.48 2.08 8.83
CA THR A 128 -6.70 1.76 8.07
C THR A 128 -6.90 2.70 6.89
N PHE A 129 -7.68 2.27 5.91
CA PHE A 129 -8.17 3.12 4.82
C PHE A 129 -9.60 3.54 5.12
N VAL A 130 -9.89 4.83 4.91
CA VAL A 130 -11.23 5.40 4.96
C VAL A 130 -11.58 5.89 3.56
N ALA A 131 -12.69 5.42 3.01
CA ALA A 131 -13.24 5.88 1.74
C ALA A 131 -14.57 6.59 1.94
N VAL A 132 -14.83 7.63 1.16
CA VAL A 132 -16.04 8.44 1.23
C VAL A 132 -16.74 8.49 -0.12
N GLY A 133 -18.07 8.56 -0.13
CA GLY A 133 -18.85 8.46 -1.36
C GLY A 133 -20.26 9.03 -1.29
N GLU A 134 -21.06 8.71 -2.30
CA GLU A 134 -22.43 9.19 -2.45
C GLU A 134 -23.30 8.95 -1.22
N SER A 135 -24.29 9.83 -1.05
CA SER A 135 -25.28 9.73 0.04
C SER A 135 -24.67 9.67 1.44
N GLY A 136 -23.50 10.31 1.63
CA GLY A 136 -22.80 10.34 2.91
C GLY A 136 -22.13 9.01 3.29
N ARG A 137 -21.85 8.15 2.29
CA ARG A 137 -21.19 6.86 2.54
C ARG A 137 -19.79 7.05 3.10
N ILE A 138 -19.48 6.30 4.15
CA ILE A 138 -18.14 6.17 4.73
C ILE A 138 -17.86 4.69 4.90
N LEU A 139 -16.77 4.21 4.28
CA LEU A 139 -16.27 2.85 4.42
C LEU A 139 -14.93 2.88 5.12
N GLN A 140 -14.71 1.93 6.01
CA GLN A 140 -13.44 1.75 6.70
C GLN A 140 -12.94 0.33 6.46
N SER A 141 -11.69 0.18 6.05
CA SER A 141 -11.06 -1.14 6.00
C SER A 141 -10.83 -1.66 7.42
N GLY A 142 -10.65 -2.98 7.56
CA GLY A 142 -10.00 -3.49 8.77
C GLY A 142 -8.65 -2.80 9.02
N PHE A 143 -8.10 -2.94 10.22
CA PHE A 143 -6.72 -2.53 10.48
C PHE A 143 -5.79 -3.31 9.54
N VAL A 144 -5.23 -2.61 8.57
CA VAL A 144 -4.08 -3.04 7.78
C VAL A 144 -2.87 -2.74 8.64
N ALA A 145 -2.66 -3.58 9.66
CA ALA A 145 -1.54 -3.41 10.56
C ALA A 145 -0.25 -3.36 9.74
N LEU A 146 0.57 -2.34 9.97
CA LEU A 146 1.98 -2.45 9.64
C LEU A 146 2.49 -3.71 10.35
N PRO A 147 3.42 -4.47 9.76
CA PRO A 147 4.06 -5.53 10.51
C PRO A 147 4.74 -4.94 11.73
N LYS A 148 4.06 -5.03 12.86
CA LYS A 148 4.51 -4.51 14.13
C LYS A 148 5.34 -5.62 14.74
N LEU A 149 6.61 -5.33 14.97
CA LEU A 149 7.41 -6.13 15.87
C LEU A 149 6.96 -5.78 17.28
N GLU A 150 6.28 -6.70 17.93
CA GLU A 150 5.93 -6.57 19.35
C GLU A 150 6.99 -7.29 20.17
N ILE A 151 7.40 -6.64 21.26
CA ILE A 151 8.34 -7.18 22.23
C ILE A 151 7.70 -7.00 23.59
N GLU A 152 7.37 -8.10 24.24
CA GLU A 152 6.79 -8.14 25.58
C GLU A 152 7.65 -9.00 26.49
N LEU A 153 7.82 -8.56 27.74
CA LEU A 153 8.45 -9.36 28.77
C LEU A 153 7.35 -9.99 29.62
N VAL A 154 7.27 -11.32 29.59
CA VAL A 154 6.36 -12.11 30.43
C VAL A 154 7.22 -12.95 31.36
N ASP A 155 7.27 -12.55 32.63
CA ASP A 155 8.21 -13.07 33.62
C ASP A 155 9.67 -12.94 33.14
N ASP A 156 10.43 -14.05 33.08
CA ASP A 156 11.79 -14.11 32.56
C ASP A 156 11.84 -14.48 31.06
N THR A 157 10.71 -14.41 30.36
CA THR A 157 10.61 -14.74 28.94
C THR A 157 10.33 -13.50 28.10
N LEU A 158 11.20 -13.24 27.14
CA LEU A 158 10.98 -12.26 26.09
C LEU A 158 10.12 -12.90 24.99
N LEU A 159 8.90 -12.41 24.82
CA LEU A 159 8.03 -12.74 23.70
C LEU A 159 8.24 -11.70 22.61
N ILE A 160 8.72 -12.17 21.45
CA ILE A 160 8.86 -11.36 20.24
C ILE A 160 7.84 -11.88 19.22
N SER A 161 6.90 -11.04 18.80
CA SER A 161 5.92 -11.42 17.78
C SER A 161 5.85 -10.44 16.62
N TRP A 162 5.43 -10.95 15.47
CA TRP A 162 5.17 -10.17 14.26
C TRP A 162 4.16 -10.88 13.37
N PRO A 163 3.49 -10.20 12.42
CA PRO A 163 2.49 -10.85 11.60
C PRO A 163 3.05 -12.01 10.77
N ALA A 164 2.30 -13.11 10.73
CA ALA A 164 2.59 -14.30 9.93
C ALA A 164 2.66 -14.01 8.42
N SER A 165 2.06 -12.89 7.98
CA SER A 165 2.15 -12.39 6.61
C SER A 165 3.56 -11.90 6.22
N VAL A 166 4.46 -11.68 7.18
CA VAL A 166 5.87 -11.37 6.92
C VAL A 166 6.66 -12.67 6.84
N SER A 167 6.62 -13.30 5.67
CA SER A 167 7.25 -14.62 5.45
C SER A 167 8.67 -14.56 4.90
N ASP A 168 9.11 -13.39 4.43
CA ASP A 168 10.40 -13.18 3.75
C ASP A 168 11.48 -12.52 4.64
N ALA A 169 11.11 -12.14 5.86
CA ALA A 169 12.02 -11.52 6.81
C ALA A 169 12.63 -12.56 7.76
N VAL A 170 13.91 -12.40 8.06
CA VAL A 170 14.64 -13.16 9.08
C VAL A 170 14.79 -12.29 10.32
N LEU A 171 14.35 -12.79 11.48
CA LEU A 171 14.65 -12.15 12.75
C LEU A 171 16.11 -12.45 13.11
N GLU A 172 16.92 -11.41 13.23
CA GLU A 172 18.33 -11.49 13.61
C GLU A 172 18.56 -10.88 14.98
N MET A 173 19.59 -11.37 15.67
CA MET A 173 20.05 -10.84 16.94
C MET A 173 21.54 -10.52 16.95
N THR A 174 21.93 -9.62 17.84
CA THR A 174 23.32 -9.34 18.18
C THR A 174 23.45 -8.94 19.65
N ASP A 175 24.61 -9.17 20.25
CA ASP A 175 24.89 -8.75 21.63
C ASP A 175 25.45 -7.31 21.72
N SER A 176 25.68 -6.65 20.57
CA SER A 176 26.16 -5.26 20.51
C SER A 176 25.76 -4.58 19.20
N VAL A 177 25.08 -3.44 19.29
CA VAL A 177 24.80 -2.60 18.10
C VAL A 177 26.03 -1.87 17.57
N VAL A 178 27.11 -1.76 18.36
CA VAL A 178 28.32 -1.03 17.98
C VAL A 178 29.24 -1.88 17.10
N THR A 179 29.41 -3.15 17.46
CA THR A 179 30.30 -4.11 16.76
C THR A 179 29.49 -5.13 15.95
N ALA A 180 28.31 -4.71 15.47
CA ALA A 180 27.19 -5.58 15.19
C ALA A 180 27.54 -6.74 14.24
N LYS A 181 27.54 -7.94 14.80
CA LYS A 181 27.52 -9.20 14.07
C LYS A 181 26.13 -9.79 14.25
N TRP A 182 25.31 -9.62 13.22
CA TRP A 182 23.94 -10.10 13.23
C TRP A 182 23.89 -11.56 12.82
N VAL A 183 23.17 -12.37 13.60
CA VAL A 183 22.94 -13.78 13.31
C VAL A 183 21.45 -14.08 13.41
N PRO A 184 20.91 -15.03 12.63
CA PRO A 184 19.53 -15.47 12.79
C PRO A 184 19.26 -15.89 14.23
N VAL A 185 18.10 -15.50 14.78
CA VAL A 185 17.66 -15.99 16.08
C VAL A 185 17.51 -17.52 16.00
N PRO A 186 18.10 -18.29 16.92
CA PRO A 186 18.21 -19.74 16.81
C PRO A 186 16.86 -20.47 16.91
N ASN A 187 15.86 -19.85 17.53
CA ASN A 187 14.52 -20.41 17.65
C ASN A 187 13.71 -20.10 16.40
N CYS A 188 13.24 -21.13 15.70
CA CYS A 188 12.26 -20.96 14.64
C CYS A 188 10.98 -20.33 15.21
N PRO A 189 10.42 -19.29 14.58
CA PRO A 189 9.14 -18.76 15.01
C PRO A 189 8.06 -19.85 14.94
N VAL A 190 7.22 -19.89 15.97
CA VAL A 190 5.99 -20.69 15.97
C VAL A 190 4.85 -19.79 15.55
N VAL A 191 4.00 -20.27 14.64
CA VAL A 191 2.80 -19.51 14.23
C VAL A 191 1.70 -19.73 15.26
N VAL A 192 1.27 -18.65 15.92
CA VAL A 192 0.14 -18.62 16.85
C VAL A 192 -0.93 -17.67 16.29
N GLY A 193 -2.02 -18.23 15.78
CA GLY A 193 -3.04 -17.44 15.08
C GLY A 193 -2.46 -16.79 13.82
N ASN A 194 -2.47 -15.45 13.76
CA ASN A 194 -1.94 -14.66 12.64
C ASN A 194 -0.55 -14.07 12.93
N GLU A 195 0.16 -14.55 13.96
CA GLU A 195 1.48 -14.05 14.34
C GLU A 195 2.53 -15.17 14.32
N ASN A 196 3.72 -14.81 13.86
CA ASN A 196 4.95 -15.52 14.19
C ASN A 196 5.38 -15.10 15.58
N VAL A 197 5.73 -16.07 16.44
CA VAL A 197 6.13 -15.83 17.82
C VAL A 197 7.45 -16.54 18.09
N VAL A 198 8.40 -15.81 18.69
CA VAL A 198 9.65 -16.35 19.22
C VAL A 198 9.72 -16.03 20.70
N THR A 199 10.00 -17.04 21.52
CA THR A 199 10.28 -16.88 22.94
C THR A 199 11.78 -17.01 23.18
N LEU A 200 12.35 -16.08 23.94
CA LEU A 200 13.75 -16.08 24.36
C LEU A 200 13.82 -15.91 25.87
N ASP A 201 14.88 -16.43 26.46
CA ASP A 201 15.23 -16.11 27.85
C ASP A 201 15.63 -14.63 27.93
N ALA A 202 14.99 -13.88 28.82
CA ALA A 202 15.26 -12.46 29.05
C ALA A 202 16.40 -12.22 30.06
N THR A 203 16.98 -13.28 30.63
CA THR A 203 18.07 -13.16 31.58
C THR A 203 19.42 -12.91 30.89
N GLY A 204 20.32 -12.21 31.61
CA GLY A 204 21.70 -12.00 31.17
C GLY A 204 21.96 -10.66 30.49
N ALA A 205 22.90 -10.65 29.55
CA ALA A 205 23.39 -9.44 28.90
C ALA A 205 22.38 -8.90 27.87
N ALA A 206 22.46 -7.59 27.59
CA ALA A 206 21.62 -6.94 26.60
C ALA A 206 21.73 -7.61 25.22
N LYS A 207 20.58 -7.82 24.59
CA LYS A 207 20.45 -8.33 23.22
C LYS A 207 19.68 -7.33 22.39
N PHE A 208 20.03 -7.25 21.12
CA PHE A 208 19.40 -6.36 20.14
C PHE A 208 18.86 -7.18 18.98
N PHE A 209 17.72 -6.75 18.43
CA PHE A 209 16.99 -7.49 17.42
C PHE A 209 16.69 -6.62 16.21
N ARG A 210 16.67 -7.23 15.01
CA ARG A 210 16.21 -6.58 13.78
C ARG A 210 15.61 -7.59 12.82
N PHE A 211 14.87 -7.10 11.84
CA PHE A 211 14.59 -7.88 10.63
C PHE A 211 15.64 -7.63 9.55
N SER A 212 16.03 -8.69 8.85
CA SER A 212 16.72 -8.61 7.57
C SER A 212 15.88 -9.29 6.48
N ARG A 213 16.06 -8.86 5.23
CA ARG A 213 15.53 -9.55 4.05
C ARG A 213 16.71 -10.03 3.20
N PRO A 214 16.74 -11.29 2.75
CA PRO A 214 17.81 -11.75 1.86
C PRO A 214 17.78 -10.94 0.55
N GLY A 215 18.84 -10.17 0.27
CA GLY A 215 19.02 -9.47 -1.00
C GLY A 215 19.12 -7.94 -0.96
N ASN A 216 19.14 -7.31 0.22
CA ASN A 216 19.49 -5.89 0.41
C ASN A 216 20.78 -5.72 1.22
#